data_AF-A0A1I4F588-F1
#
_entry.id   AF-A0A1I4F588-F1
#
_cell.length_a   1.000
_cell.length_b   1.000
_cell.length_c   1.000
_cell.angle_alpha   90.00
_cell.angle_beta   90.00
_cell.angle_gamma   90.00
#
_symmetry.space_group_name_H-M   'P 1'
#
loop_
_entity.id
_entity.type
_entity.pdbx_description
1 polymer ?
#
loop_
_entity_poly.entity_id
_entity_poly.type
_entity_poly.pdbx_seq_one_letter_code
_entity_poly.pdbx_strand_id
1 'polypeptide(L)'
;MRVLTIVMGETLEARNAVIEALGNHLNVDIRTYWQPDDAFFDLLRDNEIANAMLADVAGRQVADGNVAEKVTTQKKVIRDVLVGRERSPESRDLAAALDEIPGRKLTNRCGFRTADQWAKVRSLFASE
;
A
#
# COMPACT_ATOMS: atom_id res chain seq x y z
N MET A 1 1.63 18.95 -14.59
CA MET A 1 1.74 17.50 -14.87
C MET A 1 1.50 16.66 -13.61
N ARG A 2 0.30 16.70 -13.00
CA ARG A 2 -0.04 15.86 -11.83
C ARG A 2 -1.40 15.22 -12.03
N VAL A 3 -2.37 16.04 -12.47
CA VAL A 3 -3.70 15.57 -12.86
C VAL A 3 -3.63 14.56 -14.00
N LEU A 4 -2.84 14.81 -15.06
CA LEU A 4 -2.71 13.85 -16.17
C LEU A 4 -2.06 12.52 -15.76
N THR A 5 -1.06 12.55 -14.87
CA THR A 5 -0.42 11.33 -14.34
C THR A 5 -1.37 10.55 -13.43
N ILE A 6 -2.15 11.24 -12.59
CA ILE A 6 -3.19 10.63 -11.77
C ILE A 6 -4.27 10.04 -12.68
N VAL A 7 -4.76 10.80 -13.65
CA VAL A 7 -5.78 10.34 -14.61
C VAL A 7 -5.25 9.16 -15.44
N MET A 8 -3.99 9.15 -15.89
CA MET A 8 -3.39 8.00 -16.58
C MET A 8 -3.24 6.78 -15.65
N GLY A 9 -2.90 6.98 -14.37
CA GLY A 9 -2.88 5.91 -13.38
C GLY A 9 -4.27 5.39 -13.02
N GLU A 10 -5.29 6.25 -13.02
CA GLU A 10 -6.70 5.89 -12.78
C GLU A 10 -7.38 5.29 -14.01
N THR A 11 -6.92 5.61 -15.22
CA THR A 11 -7.45 5.10 -16.51
C THR A 11 -6.68 3.90 -17.04
N LEU A 12 -5.48 3.60 -16.52
CA LEU A 12 -4.98 2.23 -16.50
C LEU A 12 -5.97 1.42 -15.65
N GLU A 13 -6.85 0.67 -16.31
CA GLU A 13 -7.88 -0.27 -15.83
C GLU A 13 -7.47 -1.23 -14.68
N ALA A 14 -6.24 -1.16 -14.16
CA ALA A 14 -5.67 -2.06 -13.17
C ALA A 14 -6.28 -1.96 -11.77
N ARG A 15 -7.12 -0.95 -11.46
CA ARG A 15 -7.65 -0.72 -10.10
C ARG A 15 -9.18 -0.65 -10.04
N ASN A 16 -9.85 -1.58 -10.71
CA ASN A 16 -11.30 -1.78 -10.59
C ASN A 16 -11.62 -3.02 -9.74
N ALA A 17 -12.84 -3.12 -9.21
CA ALA A 17 -13.23 -4.25 -8.36
C ALA A 17 -13.23 -5.61 -9.07
N VAL A 18 -13.25 -5.66 -10.41
CA VAL A 18 -13.15 -6.91 -11.17
C VAL A 18 -11.72 -7.46 -11.08
N ILE A 19 -10.71 -6.60 -11.21
CA ILE A 19 -9.31 -7.00 -11.05
C ILE A 19 -9.02 -7.47 -9.62
N GLU A 20 -9.56 -6.78 -8.60
CA GLU A 20 -9.44 -7.22 -7.20
C GLU A 20 -10.12 -8.59 -6.98
N ALA A 21 -11.31 -8.80 -7.54
CA ALA A 21 -12.01 -10.07 -7.47
C ALA A 21 -11.25 -11.21 -8.16
N LEU A 22 -10.70 -10.95 -9.34
CA LEU A 22 -9.89 -11.92 -10.07
C LEU A 22 -8.59 -12.21 -9.32
N GLY A 23 -7.91 -11.21 -8.79
CA GLY A 23 -6.69 -11.39 -8.00
C GLY A 23 -6.93 -12.18 -6.72
N ASN A 24 -8.05 -11.94 -6.03
CA ASN A 24 -8.49 -12.73 -4.88
C ASN A 24 -8.80 -14.18 -5.28
N HIS A 25 -9.53 -14.40 -6.38
CA HIS A 25 -9.88 -15.74 -6.85
C HIS A 25 -8.66 -16.56 -7.31
N LEU A 26 -7.71 -15.89 -7.98
CA LEU A 26 -6.47 -16.50 -8.48
C LEU A 26 -5.38 -16.60 -7.41
N ASN A 27 -5.65 -16.13 -6.18
CA ASN A 27 -4.69 -16.07 -5.07
C ASN A 27 -3.36 -15.41 -5.49
N VAL A 28 -3.45 -14.29 -6.21
CA VAL A 28 -2.29 -13.58 -6.75
C VAL A 28 -1.50 -12.94 -5.62
N ASP A 29 -0.23 -13.32 -5.53
CA ASP A 29 0.71 -12.71 -4.61
C ASP A 29 1.50 -11.58 -5.29
N ILE A 30 0.98 -10.34 -5.23
CA ILE A 30 1.65 -9.15 -5.78
C ILE A 30 3.04 -8.92 -5.16
N ARG A 31 3.29 -9.43 -3.94
CA ARG A 31 4.59 -9.29 -3.26
C ARG A 31 5.75 -9.92 -4.05
N THR A 32 5.44 -10.81 -4.99
CA THR A 32 6.42 -11.44 -5.89
C THR A 32 6.81 -10.54 -7.06
N TYR A 33 5.94 -9.61 -7.45
CA TYR A 33 6.04 -8.87 -8.71
C TYR A 33 6.35 -7.38 -8.55
N TRP A 34 6.16 -6.83 -7.35
CA TRP A 34 6.35 -5.40 -7.12
C TRP A 34 7.11 -5.10 -5.82
N GLN A 35 7.93 -4.06 -5.86
CA GLN A 35 8.60 -3.46 -4.71
C GLN A 35 8.61 -1.93 -4.85
N PRO A 36 8.56 -1.19 -3.74
CA PRO A 36 8.66 0.26 -3.78
C PRO A 36 10.06 0.69 -4.22
N ASP A 37 10.12 1.54 -5.23
CA ASP A 37 11.34 2.14 -5.75
C ASP A 37 11.51 3.59 -5.28
N ASP A 38 12.60 4.24 -5.72
CA ASP A 38 12.85 5.63 -5.35
C ASP A 38 11.74 6.58 -5.83
N ALA A 39 11.16 6.32 -7.01
CA ALA A 39 10.08 7.12 -7.57
C ALA A 39 8.82 7.06 -6.70
N PHE A 40 8.50 5.90 -6.15
CA PHE A 40 7.43 5.73 -5.18
C PHE A 40 7.66 6.62 -3.95
N PHE A 41 8.85 6.57 -3.36
CA PHE A 41 9.17 7.38 -2.20
C PHE A 41 9.19 8.88 -2.51
N ASP A 42 9.56 9.30 -3.71
CA ASP A 42 9.53 10.71 -4.12
C ASP A 42 8.10 11.26 -4.25
N LEU A 43 7.15 10.40 -4.64
CA LEU A 43 5.74 10.74 -4.77
C LEU A 43 4.97 10.71 -3.45
N LEU A 44 5.41 9.92 -2.46
CA LEU A 44 4.81 9.89 -1.13
C LEU A 44 4.97 11.24 -0.42
N ARG A 45 3.93 12.04 -0.23
CA ARG A 45 4.05 13.37 0.41
C ARG A 45 3.32 13.51 1.72
N ASP A 46 2.41 12.60 1.99
CA ASP A 46 1.53 12.68 3.14
C ASP A 46 2.19 12.02 4.36
N ASN A 47 2.27 12.77 5.46
CA ASN A 47 2.88 12.31 6.70
C ASN A 47 2.04 11.21 7.37
N GLU A 48 0.72 11.31 7.34
CA GLU A 48 -0.17 10.31 7.94
C GLU A 48 -0.06 8.98 7.17
N ILE A 49 0.02 9.03 5.84
CA ILE A 49 0.21 7.83 5.01
C ILE A 49 1.60 7.24 5.25
N ALA A 50 2.65 8.07 5.30
CA ALA A 50 4.01 7.60 5.59
C ALA A 50 4.12 6.98 6.98
N ASN A 51 3.43 7.53 7.98
CA ASN A 51 3.41 6.99 9.33
C ASN A 51 2.63 5.66 9.41
N ALA A 52 1.49 5.57 8.71
CA ALA A 52 0.74 4.32 8.60
C ALA A 52 1.59 3.22 7.93
N MET A 53 2.30 3.54 6.84
CA MET A 53 3.25 2.63 6.22
C MET A 53 4.37 2.23 7.18
N LEU A 54 4.91 3.18 7.94
CA LEU A 54 5.95 2.89 8.93
C LEU A 54 5.44 1.93 10.02
N ALA A 55 4.16 2.04 10.42
CA ALA A 55 3.53 1.13 11.37
C ALA A 55 3.45 -0.30 10.81
N ASP A 56 3.14 -0.43 9.52
CA ASP A 56 3.06 -1.72 8.84
C ASP A 56 4.45 -2.36 8.61
N VAL A 57 5.51 -1.55 8.43
CA VAL A 57 6.88 -2.02 8.14
C VAL A 57 7.71 -2.30 9.39
N ALA A 58 7.70 -1.35 10.32
CA ALA A 58 8.57 -1.32 11.49
C ALA A 58 7.79 -1.55 12.80
N GLY A 59 6.47 -1.72 12.73
CA GLY A 59 5.60 -1.90 13.88
C GLY A 59 5.10 -0.59 14.49
N ARG A 60 3.98 -0.69 15.21
CA ARG A 60 3.27 0.46 15.80
C ARG A 60 4.14 1.27 16.76
N GLN A 61 5.00 0.63 17.55
CA GLN A 61 5.86 1.33 18.51
C GLN A 61 6.85 2.27 17.81
N VAL A 62 7.41 1.85 16.67
CA VAL A 62 8.30 2.70 15.87
C VAL A 62 7.51 3.82 15.21
N ALA A 63 6.31 3.54 14.71
CA ALA A 63 5.45 4.56 14.13
C ALA A 63 5.05 5.64 15.14
N ASP A 64 4.61 5.26 16.34
CA ASP A 64 4.22 6.18 17.41
C ASP A 64 5.37 7.11 17.81
N GLY A 65 6.59 6.57 17.89
CA GLY A 65 7.80 7.36 18.16
C GLY A 65 8.17 8.34 17.03
N ASN A 66 7.68 8.12 15.81
CA ASN A 66 7.98 8.93 14.64
C ASN A 66 6.79 9.78 14.16
N VAL A 67 5.67 9.82 14.88
CA VAL A 67 4.47 10.59 14.49
C VAL A 67 4.78 12.09 14.32
N ALA A 68 5.63 12.66 15.18
CA ALA A 68 6.00 14.07 15.12
C ALA A 68 7.14 14.37 14.12
N GLU A 69 7.75 13.32 13.55
CA GLU A 69 8.88 13.48 12.63
C GLU A 69 8.44 13.93 11.24
N LYS A 70 9.39 14.52 10.51
CA LYS A 70 9.16 14.91 9.11
C LYS A 70 8.96 13.67 8.25
N VAL A 71 8.11 13.79 7.23
CA VAL A 71 7.87 12.72 6.22
C VAL A 71 9.16 12.24 5.56
N THR A 72 10.16 13.11 5.41
CA THR A 72 11.50 12.74 4.88
C THR A 72 12.24 11.78 5.80
N THR A 73 12.15 11.99 7.10
CA THR A 73 12.73 11.11 8.11
C THR A 73 12.02 9.76 8.10
N GLN A 74 10.68 9.76 8.11
CA GLN A 74 9.89 8.53 8.05
C GLN A 74 10.17 7.70 6.78
N LYS A 75 10.23 8.34 5.60
CA LYS A 75 10.64 7.67 4.35
C LYS A 75 12.00 7.00 4.45
N LYS A 76 12.96 7.70 5.06
CA LYS A 76 14.31 7.17 5.23
C LYS A 76 14.29 5.93 6.12
N VAL A 77 13.57 5.97 7.24
CA VAL A 77 13.40 4.80 8.11
C VAL A 77 12.74 3.64 7.35
N ILE A 78 11.70 3.90 6.56
CA ILE A 78 11.06 2.86 5.75
C ILE A 78 12.07 2.24 4.77
N ARG A 79 12.85 3.06 4.04
CA ARG A 79 13.89 2.57 3.12
C ARG A 79 14.96 1.76 3.86
N ASP A 80 15.44 2.25 5.00
CA ASP A 80 16.49 1.60 5.78
C ASP A 80 16.01 0.22 6.30
N VAL A 81 14.75 0.12 6.72
CA VAL A 81 14.14 -1.17 7.12
C VAL A 81 13.98 -2.11 5.91
N LEU A 82 13.66 -1.59 4.72
CA LEU A 82 13.53 -2.41 3.52
C LEU A 82 14.88 -2.91 2.98
N VAL A 83 15.90 -2.05 2.98
CA VAL A 83 17.26 -2.38 2.52
C VAL A 83 17.96 -3.31 3.51
N GLY A 84 17.78 -3.09 4.82
CA GLY A 84 18.34 -3.93 5.87
C GLY A 84 17.70 -5.32 5.98
N ARG A 85 16.55 -5.54 5.32
CA ARG A 85 15.83 -6.82 5.29
C ARG A 85 16.03 -7.51 3.94
N GLU A 86 17.18 -8.13 3.74
CA GLU A 86 17.31 -9.18 2.72
C GLU A 86 16.26 -10.27 2.98
N ARG A 87 15.19 -10.30 2.18
CA ARG A 87 14.19 -11.38 2.10
C ARG A 87 13.68 -11.95 3.44
N SER A 88 13.56 -11.13 4.49
CA SER A 88 12.86 -11.54 5.71
C SER A 88 11.34 -11.61 5.46
N PRO A 89 10.60 -12.56 6.05
CA PRO A 89 9.13 -12.62 5.96
C PRO A 89 8.44 -11.28 6.27
N GLU A 90 9.03 -10.45 7.14
CA GLU A 90 8.46 -9.17 7.57
C GLU A 90 8.66 -8.01 6.57
N SER A 91 9.62 -8.07 5.64
CA SER A 91 9.68 -7.07 4.54
C SER A 91 8.62 -7.33 3.45
N ARG A 92 8.03 -8.54 3.44
CA ARG A 92 6.87 -8.88 2.61
C ARG A 92 5.59 -8.18 3.10
N ASP A 93 5.57 -7.69 4.34
CA ASP A 93 4.40 -7.00 4.92
C ASP A 93 4.19 -5.60 4.34
N LEU A 94 5.23 -4.93 3.80
CA LEU A 94 5.04 -3.63 3.14
C LEU A 94 4.31 -3.76 1.80
N ALA A 95 4.71 -4.75 0.99
CA ALA A 95 4.04 -5.06 -0.26
C ALA A 95 2.61 -5.56 0.02
N ALA A 96 2.41 -6.29 1.12
CA ALA A 96 1.07 -6.65 1.60
C ALA A 96 0.24 -5.41 2.00
N ALA A 97 0.81 -4.42 2.69
CA ALA A 97 0.06 -3.24 3.11
C ALA A 97 -0.31 -2.29 1.95
N LEU A 98 0.53 -2.22 0.91
CA LEU A 98 0.35 -1.26 -0.19
C LEU A 98 -0.42 -1.81 -1.39
N ASP A 99 -0.32 -3.12 -1.61
CA ASP A 99 -0.85 -3.78 -2.80
C ASP A 99 -1.45 -5.16 -2.43
N GLU A 100 -1.99 -5.29 -1.21
CA GLU A 100 -2.89 -6.39 -0.83
C GLU A 100 -3.98 -6.50 -1.90
N ILE A 101 -4.23 -7.72 -2.39
CA ILE A 101 -5.50 -8.00 -3.05
C ILE A 101 -6.30 -8.83 -2.06
N PRO A 102 -7.41 -8.30 -1.52
CA PRO A 102 -8.06 -7.04 -1.92
C PRO A 102 -7.49 -5.77 -1.26
N GLY A 103 -7.41 -4.67 -2.01
CA GLY A 103 -6.76 -3.42 -1.56
C GLY A 103 -7.31 -2.81 -0.25
N ARG A 104 -6.38 -2.54 0.69
CA ARG A 104 -6.46 -1.77 1.95
C ARG A 104 -6.69 -0.25 1.81
N LYS A 105 -7.58 0.38 2.60
CA LYS A 105 -7.36 1.79 3.04
C LYS A 105 -6.31 1.84 4.14
N LEU A 106 -5.22 2.58 3.91
CA LEU A 106 -4.17 2.81 4.92
C LEU A 106 -4.61 3.82 6.00
N THR A 107 -5.37 4.83 5.61
CA THR A 107 -5.89 5.86 6.51
C THR A 107 -7.35 6.16 6.18
N ASN A 108 -8.10 6.66 7.17
CA ASN A 108 -9.51 7.03 6.99
C ASN A 108 -9.70 8.23 6.05
N ARG A 109 -8.66 9.05 5.88
CA ARG A 109 -8.64 10.19 4.94
C ARG A 109 -8.41 9.77 3.49
N CYS A 110 -7.90 8.56 3.25
CA CYS A 110 -7.57 8.11 1.90
C CYS A 110 -8.84 7.68 1.13
N GLY A 111 -9.18 8.45 0.10
CA GLY A 111 -10.23 8.11 -0.87
C GLY A 111 -9.77 7.01 -1.80
N PHE A 112 -9.87 5.76 -1.35
CA PHE A 112 -9.45 4.60 -2.15
C PHE A 112 -10.68 3.87 -2.71
N ARG A 113 -11.15 4.37 -3.86
CA ARG A 113 -12.37 3.91 -4.54
C ARG A 113 -12.45 2.39 -4.69
N THR A 114 -11.32 1.75 -4.96
CA THR A 114 -11.23 0.31 -5.19
C THR A 114 -11.57 -0.50 -3.93
N ALA A 115 -11.13 -0.08 -2.73
CA ALA A 115 -11.57 -0.72 -1.48
C ALA A 115 -13.07 -0.52 -1.26
N ASP A 116 -13.59 0.67 -1.59
CA ASP A 116 -15.03 0.96 -1.45
C ASP A 116 -15.89 0.12 -2.42
N GLN A 117 -15.38 -0.16 -3.62
CA GLN A 117 -16.03 -1.05 -4.57
C GLN A 117 -15.90 -2.51 -4.15
N TRP A 118 -14.72 -2.94 -3.69
CA TRP A 118 -14.49 -4.28 -3.15
C TRP A 118 -15.41 -4.59 -1.97
N ALA A 119 -15.59 -3.65 -1.03
CA ALA A 119 -16.47 -3.80 0.12
C ALA A 119 -17.92 -4.17 -0.27
N LYS A 120 -18.38 -3.74 -1.46
CA LYS A 120 -19.72 -4.07 -1.98
C LYS A 120 -19.82 -5.49 -2.55
N VAL A 121 -18.73 -6.02 -3.09
CA VAL A 121 -18.72 -7.31 -3.81
C VAL A 121 -18.10 -8.45 -3.01
N ARG A 122 -17.35 -8.15 -1.94
CA ARG A 122 -16.63 -9.16 -1.13
C ARG A 122 -17.53 -10.30 -0.63
N SER A 123 -18.80 -10.01 -0.32
CA SER A 123 -19.75 -11.01 0.17
C SER A 123 -20.07 -12.09 -0.86
N LEU A 124 -19.84 -11.83 -2.15
CA LEU A 124 -20.03 -12.79 -3.23
C LEU A 124 -18.88 -13.80 -3.31
N PHE A 125 -17.75 -13.52 -2.66
CA PHE A 125 -16.53 -14.34 -2.69
C PHE A 125 -16.23 -15.03 -1.35
N ALA A 126 -17.02 -14.77 -0.32
CA ALA A 126 -17.02 -15.56 0.91
C ALA A 126 -17.82 -16.84 0.66
N SER A 127 -17.18 -17.85 0.07
CA SER A 127 -17.73 -19.22 0.08
C SER A 127 -17.73 -19.77 1.51
N GLU A 128 -18.76 -20.55 1.84
CA GLU A 128 -18.97 -21.27 3.13
C GLU A 128 -17.72 -21.89 3.75
#